data_AF-A0A1F0S1T3-F1
#
_entry.id   AF-A0A1F0S1T3-F1
#
_cell.length_a   1.000
_cell.length_b   1.000
_cell.length_c   1.000
_cell.angle_alpha   90.00
_cell.angle_beta   90.00
_cell.angle_gamma   90.00
#
_symmetry.space_group_name_H-M   'P 1'
#
loop_
_entity.id
_entity.type
_entity.pdbx_description
1 polymer ?
#
loop_
_entity_poly.entity_id
_entity_poly.type
_entity_poly.pdbx_seq_one_letter_code
_entity_poly.pdbx_strand_id
1 'polypeptide(L)'
;MTVRYADGNSVSTGNGHESRPALSLAKLYLGMWVLKYGAPEDKARVENMVRFSEDGTASDLERKYPQAIPSIIGEYRLGEAHHNGYWGNTTTSTEDLARFIGVISGDPVAAPLMKGMATAAPTASDGYRQDFGTARIPGIIGTKFGWSDDRQVHASASFGPGYSVAANTYGSPADLTADVLGAVEVQPQAPSLPTPPQDLRDRACAELKRAVPSSSHVC
;
A
#
# COMPACT_ATOMS: atom_id res chain seq x y z
N MET A 1 -11.73 -2.97 2.14
CA MET A 1 -10.33 -3.38 1.97
C MET A 1 -10.09 -3.70 0.51
N THR A 2 -8.92 -3.34 -0.01
CA THR A 2 -8.50 -3.63 -1.38
C THR A 2 -7.05 -4.08 -1.40
N VAL A 3 -6.77 -5.18 -2.11
CA VAL A 3 -5.43 -5.67 -2.43
C VAL A 3 -5.22 -5.47 -3.93
N ARG A 4 -4.08 -4.93 -4.34
CA ARG A 4 -3.67 -4.85 -5.75
C ARG A 4 -2.33 -5.53 -5.92
N TYR A 5 -2.24 -6.36 -6.95
CA TYR A 5 -1.03 -7.07 -7.32
C TYR A 5 -0.30 -6.32 -8.45
N ALA A 6 1.01 -6.51 -8.53
CA ALA A 6 1.86 -5.86 -9.52
C ALA A 6 1.54 -6.30 -10.97
N ASP A 7 0.87 -7.44 -11.14
CA ASP A 7 0.38 -7.93 -12.44
C ASP A 7 -0.90 -7.20 -12.92
N GLY A 8 -1.43 -6.27 -12.11
CA GLY A 8 -2.61 -5.47 -12.42
C GLY A 8 -3.92 -6.03 -11.85
N ASN A 9 -3.92 -7.25 -11.30
CA ASN A 9 -5.10 -7.82 -10.67
C ASN A 9 -5.41 -7.13 -9.33
N SER A 10 -6.69 -7.07 -8.97
CA SER A 10 -7.11 -6.59 -7.66
C SER A 10 -8.21 -7.45 -7.04
N VAL A 11 -8.23 -7.48 -5.72
CA VAL A 11 -9.28 -8.09 -4.90
C VAL A 11 -9.77 -7.04 -3.94
N SER A 12 -11.07 -6.77 -3.92
CA SER A 12 -11.65 -5.72 -3.10
C SER A 12 -12.96 -6.16 -2.47
N THR A 13 -13.23 -5.67 -1.27
CA THR A 13 -14.59 -5.67 -0.72
C THR A 13 -15.49 -4.78 -1.60
N GLY A 14 -16.79 -5.04 -1.61
CA GLY A 14 -17.75 -4.36 -2.50
C GLY A 14 -17.81 -2.83 -2.34
N ASN A 15 -17.39 -2.32 -1.19
CA ASN A 15 -17.30 -0.89 -0.88
C ASN A 15 -15.88 -0.30 -1.09
N GLY A 16 -14.98 -0.99 -1.80
CA GLY A 16 -13.58 -0.54 -1.94
C GLY A 16 -13.37 0.78 -2.67
N HIS A 17 -14.38 1.24 -3.42
CA HIS A 17 -14.45 2.54 -4.09
C HIS A 17 -15.20 3.61 -3.29
N GLU A 18 -15.68 3.31 -2.08
CA GLU A 18 -16.34 4.31 -1.24
C GLU A 18 -15.29 5.32 -0.72
N SER A 19 -15.53 6.60 -0.95
CA SER A 19 -14.67 7.67 -0.42
C SER A 19 -14.91 7.83 1.08
N ARG A 20 -13.85 7.64 1.88
CA ARG A 20 -13.85 7.69 3.35
C ARG A 20 -12.72 8.60 3.83
N PRO A 21 -12.71 9.04 5.10
CA PRO A 21 -11.60 9.83 5.63
C PRO A 21 -10.24 9.15 5.37
N ALA A 22 -9.32 9.87 4.73
CA ALA A 22 -7.97 9.39 4.47
C ALA A 22 -7.10 9.43 5.74
N LEU A 23 -7.47 10.28 6.71
CA LEU A 23 -6.75 10.43 7.99
C LEU A 23 -5.26 10.74 7.72
N SER A 24 -4.36 10.22 8.53
CA SER A 24 -2.92 10.33 8.31
C SER A 24 -2.39 9.62 7.05
N LEU A 25 -3.22 8.90 6.28
CA LEU A 25 -2.79 8.35 4.97
C LEU A 25 -2.66 9.45 3.92
N ALA A 26 -3.34 10.59 4.06
CA ALA A 26 -3.21 11.74 3.15
C ALA A 26 -1.77 12.29 3.09
N LYS A 27 -0.97 12.07 4.14
CA LYS A 27 0.46 12.40 4.19
C LYS A 27 1.27 11.69 3.10
N LEU A 28 0.79 10.55 2.57
CA LEU A 28 1.43 9.88 1.44
C LEU A 28 1.29 10.69 0.15
N TYR A 29 0.12 11.28 -0.09
CA TYR A 29 -0.09 12.17 -1.24
C TYR A 29 0.74 13.45 -1.10
N LEU A 30 0.67 14.10 0.06
CA LEU A 30 1.48 15.30 0.34
C LEU A 30 2.99 15.01 0.20
N GLY A 31 3.46 13.93 0.81
CA GLY A 31 4.86 13.53 0.78
C GLY A 31 5.36 13.24 -0.64
N MET A 32 4.56 12.57 -1.46
CA MET A 32 4.95 12.30 -2.86
C MET A 32 5.12 13.58 -3.67
N TRP A 33 4.20 14.55 -3.50
CA TRP A 33 4.35 15.84 -4.17
C TRP A 33 5.62 16.56 -3.73
N VAL A 34 5.87 16.62 -2.42
CA VAL A 34 7.07 17.26 -1.86
C VAL A 34 8.34 16.59 -2.38
N LEU A 35 8.37 15.26 -2.45
CA LEU A 35 9.52 14.52 -3.00
C LEU A 35 9.78 14.84 -4.48
N LYS A 36 8.73 15.04 -5.28
CA LYS A 36 8.89 15.45 -6.69
C LYS A 36 9.33 16.91 -6.80
N TYR A 37 8.61 17.82 -6.17
CA TYR A 37 8.63 19.24 -6.53
C TYR A 37 9.05 20.19 -5.40
N GLY A 38 9.08 19.72 -4.15
CA GLY A 38 9.41 20.52 -2.97
C GLY A 38 10.88 20.93 -2.90
N ALA A 39 11.18 21.86 -1.99
CA ALA A 39 12.55 22.29 -1.74
C ALA A 39 13.36 21.17 -1.04
N PRO A 40 14.69 21.10 -1.21
CA PRO A 40 15.51 20.02 -0.63
C PRO A 40 15.30 19.82 0.88
N GLU A 41 15.16 20.91 1.63
CA GLU A 41 14.90 20.87 3.08
C GLU A 41 13.55 20.25 3.44
N ASP A 42 12.53 20.42 2.58
CA ASP A 42 11.22 19.81 2.80
C ASP A 42 11.20 18.35 2.39
N LYS A 43 11.91 17.98 1.32
CA LYS A 43 12.11 16.57 0.92
C LYS A 43 12.71 15.76 2.06
N ALA A 44 13.69 16.32 2.78
CA ALA A 44 14.34 15.69 3.92
C ALA A 44 13.38 15.40 5.10
N ARG A 45 12.23 16.09 5.17
CA ARG A 45 11.24 15.91 6.25
C ARG A 45 10.24 14.78 5.95
N VAL A 46 10.10 14.35 4.70
CA VAL A 46 9.04 13.42 4.28
C VAL A 46 9.16 12.05 4.95
N GLU A 47 10.38 11.50 5.08
CA GLU A 47 10.58 10.20 5.72
C GLU A 47 10.03 10.19 7.16
N ASN A 48 10.40 11.19 7.97
CA ASN A 48 9.96 11.28 9.37
C ASN A 48 8.46 11.60 9.48
N MET A 49 7.93 12.45 8.60
CA MET A 49 6.49 12.71 8.54
C MET A 49 5.68 11.42 8.39
N VAL A 50 6.15 10.51 7.54
CA VAL A 50 5.50 9.21 7.31
C VAL A 50 5.76 8.27 8.49
N ARG A 51 7.02 8.14 8.92
CA ARG A 51 7.47 7.20 9.96
C ARG A 51 6.80 7.44 11.32
N PHE A 52 6.77 8.70 11.76
CA PHE A 52 6.22 9.10 13.06
C PHE A 52 4.82 9.70 12.95
N SER A 53 4.25 9.74 11.74
CA SER A 53 2.94 10.33 11.47
C SER A 53 2.82 11.79 11.93
N GLU A 54 3.85 12.60 11.68
CA GLU A 54 3.95 13.96 12.22
C GLU A 54 2.91 14.91 11.61
N ASP A 55 1.90 15.30 12.39
CA ASP A 55 0.89 16.27 11.97
C ASP A 55 1.45 17.68 11.79
N GLY A 56 2.41 18.07 12.63
CA GLY A 56 3.10 19.37 12.52
C GLY A 56 3.80 19.51 11.18
N THR A 57 4.61 18.52 10.79
CA THR A 57 5.29 18.50 9.50
C THR A 57 4.30 18.50 8.32
N ALA A 58 3.23 17.71 8.40
CA ALA A 58 2.20 17.71 7.35
C ALA A 58 1.51 19.08 7.21
N SER A 59 1.18 19.72 8.34
CA SER A 59 0.51 21.02 8.36
C SER A 59 1.40 22.13 7.82
N ASP A 60 2.70 22.11 8.14
CA ASP A 60 3.67 23.06 7.61
C ASP A 60 3.86 22.89 6.10
N LEU A 61 4.02 21.65 5.64
CA LEU A 61 4.21 21.33 4.23
C LEU A 61 2.97 21.67 3.40
N GLU A 62 1.76 21.38 3.89
CA GLU A 62 0.53 21.78 3.21
C GLU A 62 0.38 23.30 3.15
N ARG A 63 0.70 24.03 4.24
CA ARG A 63 0.66 25.49 4.24
C ARG A 63 1.63 26.08 3.21
N LYS A 64 2.82 25.48 3.06
CA LYS A 64 3.84 25.88 2.08
C LYS A 64 3.45 25.48 0.65
N TYR A 65 2.76 24.35 0.49
CA TYR A 65 2.40 23.73 -0.78
C TYR A 65 0.92 23.34 -0.83
N PRO A 66 -0.02 24.30 -0.85
CA PRO A 66 -1.45 24.01 -0.78
C PRO A 66 -1.97 23.21 -1.99
N GLN A 67 -1.26 23.27 -3.13
CA GLN A 67 -1.56 22.50 -4.34
C GLN A 67 -1.15 21.03 -4.28
N ALA A 68 -0.38 20.61 -3.26
CA ALA A 68 0.33 19.34 -3.27
C ALA A 68 -0.60 18.12 -3.39
N ILE A 69 -1.57 18.00 -2.48
CA ILE A 69 -2.53 16.89 -2.47
C ILE A 69 -3.43 16.94 -3.72
N PRO A 70 -4.07 18.08 -4.09
CA PRO A 70 -4.84 18.17 -5.34
C PRO A 70 -4.04 17.77 -6.59
N SER A 71 -2.76 18.15 -6.65
CA SER A 71 -1.90 17.83 -7.79
C SER A 71 -1.62 16.33 -7.87
N ILE A 72 -1.35 15.66 -6.75
CA ILE A 72 -1.13 14.20 -6.74
C ILE A 72 -2.42 13.44 -7.04
N ILE A 73 -3.56 13.89 -6.52
CA ILE A 73 -4.87 13.33 -6.88
C ILE A 73 -5.07 13.37 -8.41
N GLY A 74 -4.81 14.52 -9.04
CA GLY A 74 -4.92 14.66 -10.50
C GLY A 74 -3.88 13.85 -11.28
N GLU A 75 -2.62 13.91 -10.88
CA GLU A 75 -1.49 13.24 -11.54
C GLU A 75 -1.66 11.71 -11.55
N TYR A 76 -2.09 11.14 -10.42
CA TYR A 76 -2.32 9.71 -10.29
C TYR A 76 -3.76 9.31 -10.61
N ARG A 77 -4.63 10.24 -11.02
CA ARG A 77 -6.06 10.00 -11.35
C ARG A 77 -6.79 9.26 -10.21
N LEU A 78 -6.67 9.75 -8.99
CA LEU A 78 -7.33 9.19 -7.80
C LEU A 78 -8.79 9.67 -7.76
N GLY A 79 -9.70 8.93 -8.39
CA GLY A 79 -11.05 9.42 -8.71
C GLY A 79 -11.96 9.59 -7.49
N GLU A 80 -11.63 8.90 -6.41
CA GLU A 80 -12.38 8.78 -5.17
C GLU A 80 -11.69 9.55 -4.04
N ALA A 81 -10.56 10.20 -4.34
CA ALA A 81 -9.83 11.05 -3.44
C ALA A 81 -10.22 12.53 -3.62
N HIS A 82 -10.49 13.21 -2.52
CA HIS A 82 -10.90 14.61 -2.53
C HIS A 82 -10.14 15.39 -1.47
N HIS A 83 -9.44 16.45 -1.89
CA HIS A 83 -8.83 17.40 -0.98
C HIS A 83 -9.89 18.37 -0.48
N ASN A 84 -10.18 18.35 0.81
CA ASN A 84 -11.24 19.14 1.43
C ASN A 84 -10.64 20.30 2.26
N GLY A 85 -9.73 21.06 1.64
CA GLY A 85 -9.11 22.26 2.19
C GLY A 85 -7.97 22.05 3.19
N TYR A 86 -7.93 20.91 3.88
CA TYR A 86 -6.89 20.52 4.84
C TYR A 86 -6.52 19.05 4.66
N TRP A 87 -5.25 18.70 4.84
CA TRP A 87 -4.74 17.34 4.62
C TRP A 87 -5.52 16.33 5.47
N GLY A 88 -5.84 16.70 6.72
CA GLY A 88 -6.58 15.85 7.65
C GLY A 88 -8.05 15.64 7.26
N ASN A 89 -8.62 16.54 6.45
CA ASN A 89 -9.98 16.43 5.92
C ASN A 89 -10.04 15.71 4.57
N THR A 90 -8.90 15.31 4.01
CA THR A 90 -8.86 14.59 2.74
C THR A 90 -9.62 13.27 2.86
N THR A 91 -10.43 12.94 1.86
CA THR A 91 -11.05 11.61 1.72
C THR A 91 -10.39 10.83 0.60
N THR A 92 -10.50 9.50 0.63
CA THR A 92 -9.97 8.58 -0.39
C THR A 92 -10.66 7.20 -0.25
N SER A 93 -10.51 6.34 -1.25
CA SER A 93 -10.98 4.97 -1.21
C SER A 93 -9.84 3.98 -0.94
N THR A 94 -10.16 2.73 -0.59
CA THR A 94 -9.12 1.70 -0.44
C THR A 94 -8.53 1.29 -1.79
N GLU A 95 -9.29 1.37 -2.89
CA GLU A 95 -8.74 1.16 -4.23
C GLU A 95 -7.71 2.24 -4.60
N ASP A 96 -8.02 3.52 -4.37
CA ASP A 96 -7.11 4.62 -4.71
C ASP A 96 -5.80 4.53 -3.93
N LEU A 97 -5.87 4.27 -2.62
CA LEU A 97 -4.67 4.10 -1.79
C LEU A 97 -3.83 2.90 -2.22
N ALA A 98 -4.47 1.73 -2.43
CA ALA A 98 -3.76 0.53 -2.85
C ALA A 98 -3.10 0.75 -4.22
N ARG A 99 -3.82 1.35 -5.17
CA ARG A 99 -3.28 1.67 -6.49
C ARG A 99 -2.14 2.67 -6.42
N PHE A 100 -2.30 3.75 -5.66
CA PHE A 100 -1.27 4.76 -5.48
C PHE A 100 0.02 4.15 -4.93
N ILE A 101 -0.07 3.41 -3.82
CA ILE A 101 1.09 2.73 -3.20
C ILE A 101 1.72 1.73 -4.17
N GLY A 102 0.92 0.94 -4.88
CA GLY A 102 1.41 -0.02 -5.87
C GLY A 102 2.25 0.66 -6.94
N VAL A 103 1.78 1.79 -7.48
CA VAL A 103 2.51 2.56 -8.49
C VAL A 103 3.81 3.17 -7.92
N ILE A 104 3.76 3.83 -6.76
CA ILE A 104 4.94 4.55 -6.23
C ILE A 104 5.98 3.62 -5.60
N SER A 105 5.62 2.37 -5.27
CA SER A 105 6.55 1.44 -4.60
C SER A 105 7.83 1.15 -5.38
N GLY A 106 7.79 1.25 -6.71
CA GLY A 106 8.95 1.10 -7.60
C GLY A 106 9.57 2.43 -8.06
N ASP A 107 9.03 3.58 -7.65
CA ASP A 107 9.52 4.90 -8.06
C ASP A 107 10.70 5.33 -7.17
N PRO A 108 11.91 5.55 -7.72
CA PRO A 108 13.05 6.03 -6.95
C PRO A 108 12.80 7.35 -6.22
N VAL A 109 11.95 8.22 -6.76
CA VAL A 109 11.57 9.49 -6.09
C VAL A 109 10.81 9.22 -4.80
N ALA A 110 10.01 8.16 -4.75
CA ALA A 110 9.22 7.79 -3.58
C ALA A 110 10.06 7.10 -2.49
N ALA A 111 11.35 6.80 -2.71
CA ALA A 111 12.16 6.02 -1.79
C ALA A 111 12.13 6.50 -0.32
N PRO A 112 12.18 7.82 -0.01
CA PRO A 112 12.05 8.28 1.38
C PRO A 112 10.67 8.01 1.99
N LEU A 113 9.60 8.13 1.20
CA LEU A 113 8.22 7.83 1.64
C LEU A 113 8.06 6.32 1.90
N MET A 114 8.56 5.47 0.99
CA MET A 114 8.52 4.01 1.15
C MET A 114 9.35 3.55 2.36
N LYS A 115 10.52 4.18 2.60
CA LYS A 115 11.36 3.92 3.78
C LYS A 115 10.67 4.35 5.08
N GLY A 116 9.97 5.49 5.07
CA GLY A 116 9.17 5.93 6.22
C GLY A 116 8.10 4.90 6.60
N MET A 117 7.41 4.31 5.61
CA MET A 117 6.44 3.23 5.82
C MET A 117 7.12 1.94 6.31
N ALA A 118 8.24 1.54 5.70
CA ALA A 118 8.97 0.31 6.05
C ALA A 118 9.58 0.35 7.46
N THR A 119 9.80 1.56 7.97
CA THR A 119 10.42 1.77 9.28
C THR A 119 9.51 2.53 10.23
N ALA A 120 8.18 2.45 10.02
CA ALA A 120 7.18 3.10 10.85
C ALA A 120 7.49 2.89 12.34
N ALA A 121 7.48 3.98 13.11
CA ALA A 121 7.79 3.91 14.53
C ALA A 121 6.67 3.13 15.26
N PRO A 122 6.97 2.33 16.30
CA PRO A 122 5.94 1.61 17.06
C PRO A 122 4.86 2.53 17.64
N THR A 123 5.23 3.78 17.90
CA THR A 123 4.37 4.83 18.43
C THR A 123 4.60 6.10 17.60
N ALA A 124 3.51 6.75 17.19
CA ALA A 124 3.54 8.01 16.48
C ALA A 124 3.88 9.19 17.40
N SER A 125 4.13 10.37 16.83
CA SER A 125 4.48 11.58 17.58
C SER A 125 3.40 12.02 18.57
N ASP A 126 2.14 11.65 18.33
CA ASP A 126 1.01 11.91 19.24
C ASP A 126 0.87 10.86 20.36
N GLY A 127 1.76 9.85 20.41
CA GLY A 127 1.70 8.76 21.38
C GLY A 127 0.82 7.58 20.96
N TYR A 128 0.20 7.60 19.78
CA TYR A 128 -0.67 6.51 19.34
C TYR A 128 0.11 5.33 18.76
N ARG A 129 -0.32 4.10 19.05
CA ARG A 129 0.35 2.89 18.56
C ARG A 129 0.11 2.70 17.07
N GLN A 130 1.15 2.27 16.37
CA GLN A 130 1.16 2.02 14.92
C GLN A 130 1.32 0.52 14.66
N ASP A 131 0.40 -0.30 15.17
CA ASP A 131 0.47 -1.76 15.09
C ASP A 131 -0.90 -2.42 14.85
N PHE A 132 -1.61 -2.02 13.79
CA PHE A 132 -2.95 -2.52 13.50
C PHE A 132 -3.24 -2.67 12.00
N GLY A 133 -4.37 -3.30 11.68
CA GLY A 133 -4.87 -3.42 10.31
C GLY A 133 -3.92 -4.20 9.40
N THR A 134 -3.62 -3.62 8.24
CA THR A 134 -2.80 -4.24 7.19
C THR A 134 -1.39 -4.60 7.66
N ALA A 135 -0.83 -3.93 8.67
CA ALA A 135 0.47 -4.29 9.26
C ALA A 135 0.51 -5.69 9.87
N ARG A 136 -0.65 -6.31 10.13
CA ARG A 136 -0.75 -7.66 10.69
C ARG A 136 -0.75 -8.76 9.63
N ILE A 137 -0.79 -8.41 8.35
CA ILE A 137 -0.68 -9.37 7.25
C ILE A 137 0.77 -9.87 7.19
N PRO A 138 1.02 -11.20 7.19
CA PRO A 138 2.37 -11.75 7.01
C PRO A 138 3.02 -11.27 5.70
N GLY A 139 4.30 -10.93 5.75
CA GLY A 139 5.06 -10.53 4.56
C GLY A 139 4.96 -9.05 4.16
N ILE A 140 4.23 -8.22 4.92
CA ILE A 140 4.25 -6.76 4.74
C ILE A 140 5.65 -6.20 5.00
N ILE A 141 6.08 -5.31 4.11
CA ILE A 141 7.38 -4.61 4.21
C ILE A 141 7.22 -3.28 4.94
N GLY A 142 6.13 -2.55 4.68
CA GLY A 142 5.89 -1.27 5.30
C GLY A 142 4.44 -0.85 5.30
N THR A 143 4.07 -0.02 6.28
CA THR A 143 2.69 0.42 6.52
C THR A 143 2.65 1.90 6.87
N LYS A 144 1.62 2.59 6.38
CA LYS A 144 1.14 3.86 6.96
C LYS A 144 -0.17 3.61 7.68
N PHE A 145 -0.32 4.25 8.83
CA PHE A 145 -1.48 4.17 9.71
C PHE A 145 -2.24 5.49 9.73
N GLY A 146 -3.54 5.43 9.99
CA GLY A 146 -4.40 6.59 10.20
C GLY A 146 -5.51 6.28 11.19
N TRP A 147 -5.87 7.30 11.97
CA TRP A 147 -6.94 7.28 12.97
C TRP A 147 -7.60 8.66 13.00
N SER A 148 -8.88 8.72 13.35
CA SER A 148 -9.56 9.97 13.72
C SER A 148 -9.20 10.39 15.14
N ASP A 149 -9.33 11.67 15.47
CA ASP A 149 -9.00 12.20 16.81
C ASP A 149 -9.83 11.54 17.92
N ASP A 150 -11.12 11.29 17.64
CA ASP A 150 -12.06 10.57 18.52
C ASP A 150 -11.90 9.04 18.51
N ARG A 151 -10.96 8.53 17.72
CA ARG A 151 -10.61 7.11 17.58
C ARG A 151 -11.79 6.23 17.14
N GLN A 152 -12.73 6.79 16.39
CA GLN A 152 -13.87 6.07 15.80
C GLN A 152 -13.65 5.64 14.34
N VAL A 153 -12.57 6.07 13.69
CA VAL A 153 -12.23 5.66 12.32
C VAL A 153 -10.76 5.27 12.28
N HIS A 154 -10.46 4.11 11.70
CA HIS A 154 -9.09 3.64 11.51
C HIS A 154 -8.86 3.23 10.07
N ALA A 155 -7.66 3.50 9.59
CA ALA A 155 -7.21 3.07 8.28
C ALA A 155 -5.75 2.67 8.30
N SER A 156 -5.37 1.75 7.42
CA SER A 156 -3.97 1.39 7.21
C SER A 156 -3.77 1.02 5.75
N ALA A 157 -2.61 1.36 5.21
CA ALA A 157 -2.23 0.98 3.87
C ALA A 157 -0.76 0.55 3.84
N SER A 158 -0.50 -0.55 3.15
CA SER A 158 0.78 -1.25 3.19
C SER A 158 1.24 -1.71 1.81
N PHE A 159 2.51 -2.04 1.72
CA PHE A 159 3.10 -2.71 0.56
C PHE A 159 3.92 -3.93 0.99
N GLY A 160 3.97 -4.91 0.11
CA GLY A 160 4.81 -6.10 0.21
C GLY A 160 5.40 -6.47 -1.15
N PRO A 161 6.06 -7.63 -1.27
CA PRO A 161 6.64 -8.07 -2.54
C PRO A 161 5.57 -8.27 -3.62
N GLY A 162 5.47 -7.32 -4.56
CA GLY A 162 4.56 -7.41 -5.70
C GLY A 162 3.08 -7.16 -5.37
N TYR A 163 2.75 -6.57 -4.22
CA TYR A 163 1.39 -6.17 -3.91
C TYR A 163 1.33 -4.95 -2.97
N SER A 164 0.19 -4.28 -3.02
CA SER A 164 -0.21 -3.22 -2.10
C SER A 164 -1.60 -3.53 -1.53
N VAL A 165 -1.88 -3.04 -0.33
CA VAL A 165 -3.14 -3.29 0.34
C VAL A 165 -3.57 -2.07 1.14
N ALA A 166 -4.86 -1.75 1.14
CA ALA A 166 -5.42 -0.69 1.96
C ALA A 166 -6.74 -1.15 2.60
N ALA A 167 -6.98 -0.69 3.83
CA ALA A 167 -8.20 -0.96 4.57
C ALA A 167 -8.61 0.27 5.39
N ASN A 168 -9.92 0.43 5.58
CA ASN A 168 -10.52 1.50 6.37
C ASN A 168 -11.80 0.96 7.01
N THR A 169 -11.97 1.22 8.31
CA THR A 169 -13.10 0.78 9.11
C THR A 169 -13.56 1.92 10.02
N TYR A 170 -14.88 2.11 10.11
CA TYR A 170 -15.50 2.88 11.18
C TYR A 170 -15.56 1.98 12.41
N GLY A 171 -14.65 2.17 13.34
CA GLY A 171 -14.43 1.30 14.48
C GLY A 171 -13.04 1.49 15.08
N SER A 172 -12.70 0.59 15.99
CA SER A 172 -11.43 0.54 16.71
C SER A 172 -10.28 -0.01 15.83
N PRO A 173 -9.01 0.11 16.25
CA PRO A 173 -7.91 -0.54 15.53
C PRO A 173 -8.03 -2.09 15.56
N ALA A 174 -8.71 -2.64 16.57
CA ALA A 174 -8.97 -4.08 16.65
C ALA A 174 -10.00 -4.51 15.59
N ASP A 175 -11.05 -3.72 15.37
CA ASP A 175 -12.05 -3.99 14.33
C ASP A 175 -11.41 -3.96 12.94
N LEU A 176 -10.60 -2.94 12.63
CA LEU A 176 -9.85 -2.88 11.39
C LEU A 176 -8.91 -4.08 11.21
N THR A 177 -8.29 -4.54 12.28
CA THR A 177 -7.40 -5.71 12.24
C THR A 177 -8.19 -7.00 11.97
N ALA A 178 -9.33 -7.17 12.63
CA ALA A 178 -10.22 -8.31 12.42
C ALA A 178 -10.76 -8.34 10.97
N ASP A 179 -11.21 -7.19 10.46
CA ASP A 179 -11.68 -7.05 9.07
C ASP A 179 -10.59 -7.45 8.06
N VAL A 180 -9.36 -6.98 8.29
CA VAL A 180 -8.22 -7.30 7.41
C VAL A 180 -7.89 -8.80 7.44
N LEU A 181 -7.74 -9.38 8.63
CA LEU A 181 -7.35 -10.78 8.77
C LEU A 181 -8.47 -11.74 8.36
N GLY A 182 -9.74 -11.32 8.47
CA GLY A 182 -10.89 -12.07 7.96
C GLY A 182 -11.02 -12.00 6.44
N ALA A 183 -10.62 -10.90 5.81
CA ALA A 183 -10.67 -10.72 4.35
C ALA A 183 -9.50 -11.38 3.61
N VAL A 184 -8.35 -11.54 4.27
CA VAL A 184 -7.22 -12.32 3.74
C VAL A 184 -7.45 -13.77 4.12
N GLU A 185 -8.07 -14.56 3.25
CA GLU A 185 -7.90 -16.01 3.31
C GLU A 185 -6.41 -16.29 3.11
N VAL A 186 -5.68 -16.47 4.21
CA VAL A 186 -4.37 -17.11 4.17
C VAL A 186 -4.66 -18.55 3.77
N GLN A 187 -4.71 -18.85 2.48
CA GLN A 187 -4.48 -20.23 2.05
C GLN A 187 -3.13 -20.61 2.64
N PRO A 188 -3.05 -21.62 3.53
CA PRO A 188 -1.76 -22.18 3.85
C PRO A 188 -1.15 -22.56 2.50
N GLN A 189 -0.04 -21.93 2.13
CA GLN A 189 0.77 -22.51 1.07
C GLN A 189 1.13 -23.89 1.61
N ALA A 190 0.44 -24.93 1.10
CA ALA A 190 0.98 -26.27 1.17
C ALA A 190 2.40 -26.14 0.60
N PRO A 191 3.43 -26.66 1.29
CA PRO A 191 4.76 -26.71 0.70
C PRO A 191 4.59 -27.28 -0.69
N SER A 192 4.92 -26.52 -1.73
CA SER A 192 4.96 -27.07 -3.07
C SER A 192 6.00 -28.19 -3.00
N LEU A 193 5.52 -29.43 -3.03
CA LEU A 193 6.41 -30.57 -3.15
C LEU A 193 7.25 -30.32 -4.41
N PRO A 194 8.58 -30.44 -4.34
CA PRO A 194 9.41 -30.29 -5.52
C PRO A 194 8.87 -31.21 -6.60
N THR A 195 8.65 -30.66 -7.79
CA THR A 195 8.20 -31.44 -8.96
C THR A 195 9.10 -32.66 -9.10
N PRO A 196 8.56 -33.89 -9.08
CA PRO A 196 9.36 -35.09 -9.20
C PRO A 196 10.24 -35.02 -10.46
N PRO A 197 11.50 -35.47 -10.40
CA PRO A 197 12.41 -35.44 -11.55
C PRO A 197 11.86 -36.14 -12.81
N GLN A 198 10.91 -37.06 -12.63
CA GLN A 198 10.22 -37.74 -13.73
C GLN A 198 9.27 -36.80 -14.49
N ASP A 199 8.48 -35.98 -13.79
CA ASP A 199 7.57 -35.01 -14.43
C ASP A 199 8.32 -33.95 -15.25
N LEU A 200 9.53 -33.58 -14.81
CA LEU A 200 10.41 -32.67 -15.56
C LEU A 200 10.95 -33.33 -16.82
N ARG A 201 11.31 -34.62 -16.76
CA ARG A 201 11.78 -35.39 -17.92
C ARG A 201 10.66 -35.58 -18.93
N ASP A 202 9.46 -35.91 -18.48
CA ASP A 202 8.33 -36.16 -19.37
C ASP A 202 7.87 -34.88 -20.07
N ARG A 203 7.90 -33.73 -19.37
CA ARG A 203 7.70 -32.42 -20.00
C ARG A 203 8.77 -32.09 -21.03
N ALA A 204 10.04 -32.26 -20.67
CA ALA A 204 11.14 -32.01 -21.61
C ALA A 204 11.05 -32.91 -22.85
N CYS A 205 10.66 -34.18 -22.68
CA CYS A 205 10.41 -35.12 -23.77
C CYS A 205 9.24 -34.70 -24.66
N ALA A 206 8.13 -34.23 -24.06
CA ALA A 206 6.98 -33.75 -24.81
C ALA A 206 7.30 -32.48 -25.63
N GLU A 207 8.09 -31.57 -25.07
CA GLU A 207 8.58 -30.38 -25.78
C GLU A 207 9.54 -30.75 -26.91
N LEU A 208 10.45 -31.70 -26.69
CA LEU A 208 11.35 -32.20 -27.73
C LEU A 208 10.60 -32.85 -28.89
N LYS A 209 9.59 -33.68 -28.60
CA LYS A 209 8.74 -34.35 -29.60
C LYS A 209 7.91 -33.35 -30.41
N ARG A 210 7.51 -32.22 -29.83
CA ARG A 210 6.86 -31.11 -30.56
C ARG A 210 7.83 -30.35 -31.46
N ALA A 211 9.08 -30.19 -31.04
CA ALA A 211 10.09 -29.46 -31.79
C ALA A 211 10.69 -30.28 -32.95
N VAL A 212 10.76 -31.61 -32.84
CA VAL A 212 11.40 -32.50 -33.85
C VAL A 212 10.53 -33.74 -34.13
N PRO A 213 9.50 -33.63 -34.99
CA PRO A 213 8.49 -34.69 -35.17
C PRO A 213 8.96 -35.97 -35.88
N SER A 214 10.19 -36.06 -36.41
CA SER A 214 10.67 -37.26 -37.14
C SER A 214 11.62 -38.17 -36.36
N SER A 215 11.87 -37.93 -35.06
CA SER A 215 12.74 -38.80 -34.25
C SER A 215 11.92 -39.71 -33.34
N SER A 216 11.63 -40.92 -33.80
CA SER A 216 10.87 -41.92 -33.05
C SER A 216 11.64 -42.58 -31.89
N HIS A 217 12.84 -42.11 -31.55
CA HIS A 217 13.74 -42.77 -30.60
C HIS A 217 14.33 -41.85 -29.51
N VAL A 218 13.72 -40.69 -29.25
CA VAL A 218 14.18 -39.81 -28.15
C VAL A 218 13.09 -39.73 -27.09
N CYS A 219 13.41 -40.33 -25.94
CA CYS A 219 12.51 -40.77 -24.88
C CYS A 219 11.72 -42.04 -25.24
#